data_AF-A0A166XF26-F1
#
_entry.id   AF-A0A166XF26-F1
#
_cell.length_a   1.000
_cell.length_b   1.000
_cell.length_c   1.000
_cell.angle_alpha   90.00
_cell.angle_beta   90.00
_cell.angle_gamma   90.00
#
_symmetry.space_group_name_H-M   'P 1'
#
loop_
_entity.id
_entity.type
_entity.pdbx_description
1 polymer ?
#
loop_
_entity_poly.entity_id
_entity_poly.type
_entity_poly.pdbx_seq_one_letter_code
_entity_poly.pdbx_strand_id
1 'polypeptide(L)'
;MPTGSHLTTARFMSYVIFFVISLPFISIRPHRLQWFLNSTSLVALVFYIALLIWALSTMGPSGFGSTITEDKPNPPSGPNSTAWVMVSGIVATVGSIAAGILNQNDYTRLARSSRDAKWGQIIAYPVYSIGTSIVGILVVAATQDRLGTEHWYLPGLLAHLVRKDPTPAARAGVFFSGLALTFSQLGSNVLGNALAGGIDLAAVFPRYLNIRRGAYITAILSPIVNPWRMVDTATVFISVMSGYGVFLAPMTGMMVASYYVVHRQKLDVDDLFRGNSSSKYWYSRGINWRAPISWAIGVGPCVPGFVTSVNSSVIVPDSIRELYMTNYLYGFFSSALVFVALHAIFPVRVVDEFVKNELSAAELQQYYSDRWDVSLAESERIVANFIQEEDKNEERRTVGRETETGPEAETKEMRRRVAYADV
;
A
#
# COMPACT_ATOMS: atom_id res chain seq x y z
N MET A 1 2.39 -29.57 16.64
CA MET A 1 2.61 -28.11 16.85
C MET A 1 2.58 -27.81 18.33
N PRO A 2 3.30 -26.77 18.81
CA PRO A 2 3.23 -26.35 20.22
C PRO A 2 1.80 -25.95 20.61
N THR A 3 1.41 -26.19 21.86
CA THR A 3 0.06 -26.01 22.43
C THR A 3 -0.46 -24.57 22.46
N GLY A 4 0.28 -23.58 21.93
CA GLY A 4 -0.11 -22.17 21.81
C GLY A 4 -0.05 -21.60 20.39
N SER A 5 0.02 -22.44 19.34
CA SER A 5 0.13 -21.97 17.95
C SER A 5 -1.20 -21.51 17.32
N HIS A 6 -2.33 -21.77 17.97
CA HIS A 6 -3.71 -21.60 17.44
C HIS A 6 -3.93 -22.18 16.03
N LEU A 7 -3.03 -23.06 15.57
CA LEU A 7 -2.97 -23.52 14.19
C LEU A 7 -2.79 -25.03 14.16
N THR A 8 -3.59 -25.72 13.33
CA THR A 8 -3.41 -27.15 13.08
C THR A 8 -2.28 -27.36 12.08
N THR A 9 -1.60 -28.52 12.15
CA THR A 9 -0.57 -28.91 11.16
C THR A 9 -1.11 -28.80 9.73
N ALA A 10 -2.35 -29.21 9.50
CA ALA A 10 -3.00 -29.12 8.20
C ALA A 10 -3.10 -27.68 7.68
N ARG A 11 -3.55 -26.72 8.53
CA ARG A 11 -3.65 -25.30 8.16
C ARG A 11 -2.27 -24.70 7.86
N PHE A 12 -1.24 -25.08 8.61
CA PHE A 12 0.14 -24.63 8.34
C PHE A 12 0.67 -25.14 7.02
N MET A 13 0.46 -26.43 6.74
CA MET A 13 0.90 -27.03 5.50
C MET A 13 0.18 -26.37 4.31
N SER A 14 -1.12 -26.09 4.42
CA SER A 14 -1.85 -25.32 3.41
C SER A 14 -1.25 -23.93 3.18
N TYR A 15 -0.86 -23.23 4.26
CA TYR A 15 -0.15 -21.95 4.16
C TYR A 15 1.19 -22.09 3.43
N VAL A 16 2.02 -23.07 3.78
CA VAL A 16 3.32 -23.32 3.14
C VAL A 16 3.14 -23.68 1.66
N ILE A 17 2.15 -24.51 1.34
CA ILE A 17 1.83 -24.87 -0.05
C ILE A 17 1.44 -23.62 -0.84
N PHE A 18 0.51 -22.81 -0.31
CA PHE A 18 0.11 -21.55 -0.95
C PHE A 18 1.29 -20.59 -1.12
N PHE A 19 2.13 -20.48 -0.09
CA PHE A 19 3.33 -19.65 -0.12
C PHE A 19 4.24 -20.06 -1.28
N VAL A 20 4.59 -21.34 -1.38
CA VAL A 20 5.43 -21.88 -2.47
C VAL A 20 4.77 -21.67 -3.84
N ILE A 21 3.46 -21.92 -3.96
CA ILE A 21 2.71 -21.69 -5.21
C ILE A 21 2.75 -20.22 -5.62
N SER A 22 2.80 -19.28 -4.67
CA SER A 22 2.81 -17.85 -4.97
C SER A 22 4.15 -17.32 -5.50
N LEU A 23 5.27 -17.96 -5.15
CA LEU A 23 6.62 -17.48 -5.48
C LEU A 23 6.90 -17.35 -6.98
N PRO A 24 6.49 -18.28 -7.88
CA PRO A 24 6.70 -18.13 -9.32
C PRO A 24 5.97 -16.91 -9.90
N PHE A 25 4.80 -16.55 -9.35
CA PHE A 25 4.00 -15.43 -9.87
C PHE A 25 4.64 -14.07 -9.58
N ILE A 26 5.49 -13.97 -8.55
CA ILE A 26 6.27 -12.77 -8.25
C ILE A 26 7.26 -12.43 -9.38
N SER A 27 7.74 -13.44 -10.13
CA SER A 27 8.68 -13.22 -11.24
C SER A 27 8.02 -12.59 -12.49
N ILE A 28 6.68 -12.59 -12.56
CA ILE A 28 5.93 -12.02 -13.68
C ILE A 28 6.14 -10.49 -13.70
N ARG A 29 6.47 -9.96 -14.88
CA ARG A 29 6.68 -8.51 -15.02
C ARG A 29 5.35 -7.76 -14.87
N PRO A 30 5.32 -6.60 -14.18
CA PRO A 30 4.08 -5.86 -13.90
C PRO A 30 3.22 -5.55 -15.13
N HIS A 31 3.83 -5.20 -16.26
CA HIS A 31 3.09 -4.88 -17.49
C HIS A 31 2.36 -6.08 -18.12
N ARG A 32 2.75 -7.32 -17.82
CA ARG A 32 2.07 -8.54 -18.31
C ARG A 32 1.00 -9.05 -17.36
N LEU A 33 0.86 -8.40 -16.20
CA LEU A 33 0.01 -8.88 -15.13
C LEU A 33 -1.48 -8.57 -15.38
N GLN A 34 -1.80 -7.67 -16.32
CA GLN A 34 -3.18 -7.28 -16.65
C GLN A 34 -4.09 -8.48 -16.98
N TRP A 35 -3.62 -9.43 -17.79
CA TRP A 35 -4.41 -10.62 -18.11
C TRP A 35 -4.65 -11.50 -16.89
N PHE A 36 -3.62 -11.71 -16.07
CA PHE A 36 -3.73 -12.45 -14.82
C PHE A 36 -4.71 -11.80 -13.84
N LEU A 37 -4.71 -10.46 -13.77
CA LEU A 37 -5.65 -9.68 -12.98
C LEU A 37 -7.08 -9.80 -13.44
N ASN A 38 -7.31 -9.67 -14.74
CA ASN A 38 -8.64 -9.79 -15.31
C ASN A 38 -9.19 -11.21 -15.08
N SER A 39 -8.35 -12.24 -15.21
CA SER A 39 -8.74 -13.63 -14.92
C SER A 39 -9.07 -13.85 -13.45
N THR A 40 -8.23 -13.39 -12.53
CA THR A 40 -8.49 -13.54 -11.07
C THR A 40 -9.74 -12.78 -10.64
N SER A 41 -9.97 -11.59 -11.19
CA SER A 41 -11.17 -10.79 -10.94
C SER A 41 -12.43 -11.45 -11.50
N LEU A 42 -12.37 -12.01 -12.71
CA LEU A 42 -13.50 -12.72 -13.32
C LEU A 42 -13.86 -13.97 -12.52
N VAL A 43 -12.87 -14.77 -12.12
CA VAL A 43 -13.09 -15.97 -11.29
C VAL A 43 -13.72 -15.58 -9.95
N ALA A 44 -13.24 -14.52 -9.31
CA ALA A 44 -13.82 -14.02 -8.06
C ALA A 44 -15.28 -13.55 -8.25
N LEU A 45 -15.56 -12.80 -9.31
CA LEU A 45 -16.90 -12.31 -9.62
C LEU A 45 -17.88 -13.47 -9.84
N VAL A 46 -17.53 -14.43 -10.69
CA VAL A 46 -18.35 -15.63 -10.94
C VAL A 46 -18.58 -16.41 -9.65
N PHE A 47 -17.54 -16.57 -8.83
CA PHE A 47 -17.64 -17.25 -7.56
C PHE A 47 -18.59 -16.54 -6.58
N TYR A 48 -18.50 -15.21 -6.43
CA TYR A 48 -19.38 -14.46 -5.52
C TYR A 48 -20.85 -14.50 -5.97
N ILE A 49 -21.11 -14.44 -7.27
CA ILE A 49 -22.47 -14.61 -7.81
C ILE A 49 -22.98 -16.02 -7.53
N ALA A 50 -22.18 -17.05 -7.80
CA ALA A 50 -22.56 -18.44 -7.53
C ALA A 50 -22.81 -18.68 -6.04
N LEU A 51 -21.97 -18.12 -5.17
CA LEU A 51 -22.11 -18.19 -3.71
C LEU A 51 -23.42 -17.53 -3.25
N LEU A 52 -23.75 -16.35 -3.80
CA LEU A 52 -25.01 -15.66 -3.47
C LEU A 52 -26.22 -16.48 -3.90
N ILE A 53 -26.23 -16.98 -5.14
CA ILE A 53 -27.33 -17.82 -5.66
C ILE A 53 -27.50 -19.08 -4.80
N TRP A 54 -26.39 -19.70 -4.39
CA TRP A 54 -26.41 -20.85 -3.50
C TRP A 54 -26.97 -20.49 -2.11
N ALA A 55 -26.54 -19.38 -1.53
CA ALA A 55 -27.02 -18.96 -0.20
C ALA A 55 -28.52 -18.67 -0.22
N LEU A 56 -29.00 -17.93 -1.23
CA LEU A 56 -30.41 -17.60 -1.37
C LEU A 56 -31.28 -18.83 -1.67
N SER A 57 -30.81 -19.75 -2.52
CA SER A 57 -31.56 -20.97 -2.86
C SER A 57 -31.61 -21.99 -1.71
N THR A 58 -30.66 -21.93 -0.76
CA THR A 58 -30.59 -22.85 0.39
C THR A 58 -31.05 -22.23 1.70
N MET A 59 -31.52 -20.98 1.71
CA MET A 59 -31.93 -20.24 2.91
C MET A 59 -33.10 -20.90 3.66
N GLY A 60 -33.95 -21.64 2.95
CA GLY A 60 -35.13 -22.28 3.54
C GLY A 60 -36.29 -21.29 3.77
N PRO A 61 -37.39 -21.74 4.39
CA PRO A 61 -38.61 -20.96 4.54
C PRO A 61 -38.51 -19.84 5.58
N SER A 62 -37.54 -19.88 6.48
CA SER A 62 -37.31 -18.83 7.49
C SER A 62 -36.85 -17.51 6.89
N GLY A 63 -36.32 -17.52 5.66
CA GLY A 63 -35.83 -16.31 5.03
C GLY A 63 -34.52 -15.83 5.62
N PHE A 64 -34.27 -14.53 5.51
CA PHE A 64 -33.09 -13.89 6.11
C PHE A 64 -33.23 -13.87 7.63
N GLY A 65 -32.24 -14.37 8.34
CA GLY A 65 -32.23 -14.34 9.81
C GLY A 65 -31.85 -12.97 10.40
N SER A 66 -31.52 -12.98 11.69
CA SER A 66 -31.27 -11.80 12.53
C SER A 66 -30.27 -10.79 11.98
N THR A 67 -29.20 -11.19 11.26
CA THR A 67 -28.24 -10.23 10.65
C THR A 67 -28.90 -9.04 9.92
N ILE A 68 -30.08 -9.23 9.30
CA ILE A 68 -30.82 -8.14 8.63
C ILE A 68 -32.16 -7.83 9.34
N THR A 69 -32.78 -8.82 9.98
CA THR A 69 -34.12 -8.68 10.57
C THR A 69 -34.12 -8.32 12.05
N GLU A 70 -32.97 -8.29 12.70
CA GLU A 70 -32.84 -7.97 14.12
C GLU A 70 -33.12 -6.50 14.39
N ASP A 71 -34.16 -6.27 15.19
CA ASP A 71 -34.53 -4.94 15.69
C ASP A 71 -34.01 -4.77 17.12
N LYS A 72 -32.69 -4.59 17.25
CA LYS A 72 -32.05 -4.22 18.53
C LYS A 72 -31.66 -2.74 18.50
N PRO A 73 -32.37 -1.86 19.24
CA PRO A 73 -32.04 -0.45 19.26
C PRO A 73 -30.69 -0.24 19.97
N ASN A 74 -29.77 0.46 19.31
CA ASN A 74 -28.54 0.92 19.94
C ASN A 74 -28.84 2.04 20.96
N PRO A 75 -27.94 2.27 21.94
CA PRO A 75 -28.04 3.40 22.86
C PRO A 75 -28.19 4.75 22.15
N PRO A 76 -28.89 5.72 22.74
CA PRO A 76 -29.10 7.04 22.13
C PRO A 76 -27.81 7.88 22.04
N SER A 77 -26.80 7.60 22.87
CA SER A 77 -25.56 8.36 22.93
C SER A 77 -24.37 7.48 23.36
N GLY A 78 -23.16 8.03 23.20
CA GLY A 78 -21.90 7.37 23.53
C GLY A 78 -21.37 6.46 22.41
N PRO A 79 -20.21 5.81 22.61
CA PRO A 79 -19.48 5.10 21.56
C PRO A 79 -20.26 3.96 20.89
N ASN A 80 -21.27 3.41 21.57
CA ASN A 80 -22.11 2.33 21.06
C ASN A 80 -23.38 2.82 20.37
N SER A 81 -23.59 4.14 20.24
CA SER A 81 -24.74 4.68 19.54
C SER A 81 -24.70 4.37 18.06
N THR A 82 -25.85 4.35 17.41
CA THR A 82 -25.96 4.10 15.96
C THR A 82 -25.05 5.02 15.15
N ALA A 83 -24.97 6.31 15.52
CA ALA A 83 -24.14 7.28 14.82
C ALA A 83 -22.64 6.93 14.90
N TRP A 84 -22.15 6.61 16.10
CA TRP A 84 -20.74 6.27 16.28
C TRP A 84 -20.38 4.93 15.65
N VAL A 85 -21.24 3.92 15.77
CA VAL A 85 -21.03 2.63 15.10
C VAL A 85 -20.98 2.79 13.58
N MET A 86 -21.84 3.64 12.98
CA MET A 86 -21.77 3.98 11.55
C MET A 86 -20.45 4.64 11.19
N VAL A 87 -20.00 5.64 11.97
CA VAL A 87 -18.71 6.32 11.76
C VAL A 87 -17.55 5.33 11.82
N SER A 88 -17.53 4.45 12.83
CA SER A 88 -16.50 3.42 12.95
C SER A 88 -16.55 2.42 11.79
N GLY A 89 -17.73 2.07 11.27
CA GLY A 89 -17.86 1.22 10.08
C GLY A 89 -17.21 1.86 8.86
N ILE A 90 -17.54 3.13 8.58
CA ILE A 90 -16.96 3.90 7.47
C ILE A 90 -15.43 3.99 7.61
N VAL A 91 -14.94 4.37 8.79
CA VAL A 91 -13.51 4.55 9.06
C VAL A 91 -12.76 3.21 9.00
N ALA A 92 -13.37 2.11 9.46
CA ALA A 92 -12.78 0.78 9.33
C ALA A 92 -12.65 0.34 7.87
N THR A 93 -13.66 0.63 7.02
CA THR A 93 -13.58 0.36 5.58
C THR A 93 -12.45 1.16 4.93
N VAL A 94 -12.32 2.46 5.23
CA VAL A 94 -11.21 3.29 4.72
C VAL A 94 -9.87 2.76 5.26
N GLY A 95 -9.78 2.42 6.54
CA GLY A 95 -8.57 1.85 7.16
C GLY A 95 -8.10 0.55 6.50
N SER A 96 -9.04 -0.31 6.10
CA SER A 96 -8.74 -1.59 5.43
C SER A 96 -8.03 -1.45 4.07
N ILE A 97 -8.17 -0.29 3.42
CA ILE A 97 -7.53 0.01 2.12
C ILE A 97 -6.46 1.10 2.22
N ALA A 98 -6.12 1.55 3.43
CA ALA A 98 -5.19 2.65 3.67
C ALA A 98 -3.82 2.43 3.01
N ALA A 99 -3.29 1.20 3.09
CA ALA A 99 -2.03 0.85 2.42
C ALA A 99 -2.15 0.96 0.88
N GLY A 100 -3.29 0.55 0.32
CA GLY A 100 -3.57 0.70 -1.12
C GLY A 100 -3.69 2.16 -1.54
N ILE A 101 -4.26 3.03 -0.72
CA ILE A 101 -4.34 4.48 -0.98
C ILE A 101 -2.93 5.08 -1.10
N LEU A 102 -2.01 4.71 -0.21
CA LEU A 102 -0.63 5.22 -0.21
C LEU A 102 0.19 4.73 -1.42
N ASN A 103 -0.01 3.49 -1.83
CA ASN A 103 0.77 2.85 -2.91
C ASN A 103 0.06 2.93 -4.28
N GLN A 104 -1.05 3.67 -4.38
CA GLN A 104 -1.84 3.75 -5.61
C GLN A 104 -1.02 4.33 -6.78
N ASN A 105 -0.08 5.21 -6.48
CA ASN A 105 0.88 5.81 -7.43
C ASN A 105 1.73 4.77 -8.19
N ASP A 106 1.97 3.59 -7.60
CA ASP A 106 2.73 2.52 -8.26
C ASP A 106 2.07 1.99 -9.52
N TYR A 107 0.74 2.05 -9.55
CA TYR A 107 -0.09 1.59 -10.67
C TYR A 107 -0.56 2.74 -11.54
N THR A 108 -0.90 3.90 -10.97
CA THR A 108 -1.38 5.03 -11.77
C THR A 108 -0.31 5.61 -12.68
N ARG A 109 0.99 5.43 -12.35
CA ARG A 109 2.09 5.76 -13.28
C ARG A 109 2.12 4.93 -14.56
N LEU A 110 1.41 3.79 -14.59
CA LEU A 110 1.29 2.92 -15.77
C LEU A 110 0.02 3.24 -16.59
N ALA A 111 -0.79 4.20 -16.15
CA ALA A 111 -1.99 4.61 -16.87
C ALA A 111 -1.62 5.45 -18.10
N ARG A 112 -2.36 5.27 -19.21
CA ARG A 112 -2.16 6.03 -20.45
C ARG A 112 -2.45 7.52 -20.28
N SER A 113 -3.35 7.85 -19.38
CA SER A 113 -3.70 9.22 -19.05
C SER A 113 -4.09 9.37 -17.58
N SER A 114 -3.93 10.58 -17.06
CA SER A 114 -4.38 10.94 -15.71
C SER A 114 -5.90 10.78 -15.51
N ARG A 115 -6.69 10.84 -16.60
CA ARG A 115 -8.15 10.66 -16.52
C ARG A 115 -8.51 9.19 -16.33
N ASP A 116 -7.82 8.28 -17.01
CA ASP A 116 -8.07 6.84 -16.91
C ASP A 116 -7.81 6.34 -15.48
N ALA A 117 -6.75 6.82 -14.84
CA ALA A 117 -6.46 6.51 -13.44
C ALA A 117 -7.58 6.97 -12.49
N LYS A 118 -8.13 8.18 -12.69
CA LYS A 118 -9.18 8.76 -11.84
C LYS A 118 -10.51 8.02 -12.01
N TRP A 119 -10.99 7.91 -13.25
CA TRP A 119 -12.28 7.28 -13.54
C TRP A 119 -12.27 5.78 -13.28
N GLY A 120 -11.14 5.12 -13.54
CA GLY A 120 -10.95 3.71 -13.19
C GLY A 120 -11.17 3.45 -11.70
N GLN A 121 -10.71 4.33 -10.81
CA GLN A 121 -10.90 4.18 -9.37
C GLN A 121 -12.28 4.64 -8.90
N ILE A 122 -12.74 5.82 -9.33
CA ILE A 122 -14.03 6.40 -8.90
C ILE A 122 -15.20 5.48 -9.22
N ILE A 123 -15.15 4.74 -10.33
CA ILE A 123 -16.23 3.84 -10.75
C ILE A 123 -15.99 2.42 -10.22
N ALA A 124 -14.81 1.84 -10.46
CA ALA A 124 -14.60 0.43 -10.13
C ALA A 124 -14.65 0.18 -8.63
N TYR A 125 -14.06 1.08 -7.81
CA TYR A 125 -13.95 0.86 -6.38
C TYR A 125 -15.31 0.77 -5.67
N PRO A 126 -16.23 1.75 -5.81
CA PRO A 126 -17.55 1.63 -5.19
C PRO A 126 -18.33 0.40 -5.69
N VAL A 127 -18.28 0.11 -6.99
CA VAL A 127 -19.01 -1.02 -7.57
C VAL A 127 -18.54 -2.35 -6.96
N TYR A 128 -17.24 -2.61 -6.90
CA TYR A 128 -16.75 -3.87 -6.34
C TYR A 128 -16.86 -3.88 -4.81
N SER A 129 -16.56 -2.77 -4.12
CA SER A 129 -16.50 -2.74 -2.66
C SER A 129 -17.90 -2.83 -2.04
N ILE A 130 -18.85 -2.04 -2.55
CA ILE A 130 -20.24 -2.07 -2.09
C ILE A 130 -20.88 -3.39 -2.53
N GLY A 131 -20.66 -3.80 -3.78
CA GLY A 131 -21.21 -5.03 -4.33
C GLY A 131 -20.78 -6.27 -3.53
N THR A 132 -19.48 -6.43 -3.26
CA THR A 132 -18.98 -7.58 -2.48
C THR A 132 -19.42 -7.52 -1.01
N SER A 133 -19.53 -6.33 -0.41
CA SER A 133 -20.05 -6.17 0.96
C SER A 133 -21.51 -6.60 1.06
N ILE A 134 -22.36 -6.19 0.11
CA ILE A 134 -23.77 -6.61 0.05
C ILE A 134 -23.87 -8.13 -0.12
N VAL A 135 -23.09 -8.71 -1.04
CA VAL A 135 -23.06 -10.17 -1.23
C VAL A 135 -22.69 -10.88 0.07
N GLY A 136 -21.64 -10.43 0.77
CA GLY A 136 -21.22 -11.00 2.05
C GLY A 136 -22.32 -10.96 3.11
N ILE A 137 -22.95 -9.79 3.30
CA ILE A 137 -24.05 -9.60 4.26
C ILE A 137 -25.22 -10.52 3.93
N LEU A 138 -25.65 -10.58 2.66
CA LEU A 138 -26.76 -11.43 2.23
C LEU A 138 -26.46 -12.91 2.41
N VAL A 139 -25.22 -13.35 2.12
CA VAL A 139 -24.80 -14.75 2.32
C VAL A 139 -24.84 -15.13 3.79
N VAL A 140 -24.31 -14.29 4.69
CA VAL A 140 -24.40 -14.52 6.14
C VAL A 140 -25.87 -14.56 6.56
N ALA A 141 -26.65 -13.57 6.15
CA ALA A 141 -28.03 -13.44 6.56
C ALA A 141 -28.91 -14.62 6.11
N ALA A 142 -28.68 -15.13 4.90
CA ALA A 142 -29.40 -16.26 4.33
C ALA A 142 -28.96 -17.63 4.90
N THR A 143 -27.75 -17.73 5.46
CA THR A 143 -27.22 -19.01 5.96
C THR A 143 -27.27 -19.16 7.48
N GLN A 144 -27.34 -18.05 8.24
CA GLN A 144 -27.22 -18.07 9.69
C GLN A 144 -28.25 -18.96 10.40
N ASP A 145 -29.54 -18.89 10.01
CA ASP A 145 -30.61 -19.65 10.68
C ASP A 145 -30.46 -21.14 10.37
N ARG A 146 -30.19 -21.49 9.10
CA ARG A 146 -29.96 -22.87 8.67
C ARG A 146 -28.72 -23.48 9.33
N LEU A 147 -27.68 -22.69 9.56
CA LEU A 147 -26.43 -23.14 10.16
C LEU A 147 -26.39 -22.94 11.68
N GLY A 148 -27.41 -22.33 12.26
CA GLY A 148 -27.56 -22.02 13.69
C GLY A 148 -26.58 -20.97 14.23
N THR A 149 -25.71 -20.41 13.38
CA THR A 149 -24.69 -19.42 13.75
C THR A 149 -24.29 -18.57 12.55
N GLU A 150 -23.91 -17.32 12.81
CA GLU A 150 -23.40 -16.37 11.81
C GLU A 150 -21.97 -16.74 11.37
N HIS A 151 -21.80 -17.00 10.08
CA HIS A 151 -20.51 -17.37 9.50
C HIS A 151 -19.99 -16.26 8.58
N TRP A 152 -19.44 -15.19 9.17
CA TRP A 152 -18.83 -14.08 8.43
C TRP A 152 -17.50 -14.48 7.75
N TYR A 153 -16.78 -15.45 8.31
CA TYR A 153 -15.52 -15.94 7.76
C TYR A 153 -15.78 -17.04 6.71
N LEU A 154 -15.63 -16.68 5.43
CA LEU A 154 -16.03 -17.53 4.30
C LEU A 154 -15.33 -18.92 4.24
N PRO A 155 -14.01 -19.06 4.46
CA PRO A 155 -13.41 -20.40 4.55
C PRO A 155 -13.96 -21.23 5.73
N GLY A 156 -14.36 -20.57 6.81
CA GLY A 156 -15.05 -21.20 7.95
C GLY A 156 -16.43 -21.71 7.58
N LEU A 157 -17.22 -20.92 6.85
CA LEU A 157 -18.51 -21.32 6.28
C LEU A 157 -18.35 -22.58 5.41
N LEU A 158 -17.42 -22.56 4.46
CA LEU A 158 -17.17 -23.71 3.57
C LEU A 158 -16.76 -24.97 4.33
N ALA A 159 -15.89 -24.83 5.35
CA ALA A 159 -15.49 -25.94 6.20
C ALA A 159 -16.65 -26.50 7.03
N HIS A 160 -17.53 -25.63 7.53
CA HIS A 160 -18.72 -26.03 8.28
C HIS A 160 -19.68 -26.84 7.39
N LEU A 161 -19.89 -26.43 6.14
CA LEU A 161 -20.78 -27.14 5.20
C LEU A 161 -20.36 -28.59 4.98
N VAL A 162 -19.06 -28.86 4.76
CA VAL A 162 -18.57 -30.23 4.56
C VAL A 162 -18.70 -31.08 5.84
N ARG A 163 -18.52 -30.46 7.01
CA ARG A 163 -18.64 -31.18 8.29
C ARG A 163 -20.08 -31.55 8.62
N LYS A 164 -21.03 -30.65 8.32
CA LYS A 164 -22.46 -30.87 8.55
C LYS A 164 -23.02 -31.89 7.58
N ASP A 165 -22.71 -31.76 6.28
CA ASP A 165 -23.22 -32.62 5.21
C ASP A 165 -22.08 -33.12 4.30
N PRO A 166 -21.40 -34.24 4.64
CA PRO A 166 -20.23 -34.75 3.92
C PRO A 166 -20.59 -35.48 2.61
N THR A 167 -21.48 -34.90 1.79
CA THR A 167 -21.86 -35.47 0.50
C THR A 167 -20.76 -35.27 -0.56
N PRO A 168 -20.65 -36.16 -1.58
CA PRO A 168 -19.71 -35.96 -2.68
C PRO A 168 -19.88 -34.60 -3.39
N ALA A 169 -21.13 -34.15 -3.56
CA ALA A 169 -21.45 -32.85 -4.14
C ALA A 169 -20.96 -31.68 -3.27
N ALA A 170 -21.18 -31.74 -1.95
CA ALA A 170 -20.69 -30.71 -1.02
C ALA A 170 -19.15 -30.63 -1.02
N ARG A 171 -18.47 -31.79 -1.01
CA ARG A 171 -17.00 -31.84 -1.09
C ARG A 171 -16.47 -31.24 -2.39
N ALA A 172 -17.09 -31.54 -3.53
CA ALA A 172 -16.73 -30.95 -4.81
C ALA A 172 -16.97 -29.44 -4.83
N GLY A 173 -18.14 -28.98 -4.37
CA GLY A 173 -18.47 -27.55 -4.30
C GLY A 173 -17.48 -26.77 -3.45
N VAL A 174 -17.10 -27.30 -2.29
CA VAL A 174 -16.12 -26.66 -1.42
C VAL A 174 -14.71 -26.69 -2.00
N PHE A 175 -14.33 -27.74 -2.73
CA PHE A 175 -13.06 -27.78 -3.46
C PHE A 175 -12.98 -26.66 -4.52
N PHE A 176 -13.99 -26.52 -5.38
CA PHE A 176 -14.01 -25.48 -6.41
C PHE A 176 -14.11 -24.08 -5.80
N SER A 177 -14.85 -23.92 -4.70
CA SER A 177 -14.91 -22.66 -3.93
C SER A 177 -13.54 -22.28 -3.36
N GLY A 178 -12.85 -23.24 -2.75
CA GLY A 178 -11.50 -23.05 -2.22
C GLY A 178 -10.49 -22.72 -3.33
N LEU A 179 -10.61 -23.36 -4.49
CA LEU A 179 -9.78 -23.07 -5.66
C LEU A 179 -9.99 -21.65 -6.17
N ALA A 180 -11.25 -21.20 -6.30
CA ALA A 180 -11.59 -19.84 -6.71
C ALA A 180 -11.05 -18.79 -5.72
N LEU A 181 -11.24 -19.01 -4.41
CA LEU A 181 -10.72 -18.15 -3.35
C LEU A 181 -9.19 -18.10 -3.36
N THR A 182 -8.53 -19.24 -3.54
CA THR A 182 -7.06 -19.32 -3.59
C THR A 182 -6.53 -18.57 -4.81
N PHE A 183 -7.18 -18.72 -5.96
CA PHE A 183 -6.78 -18.03 -7.19
C PHE A 183 -6.99 -16.52 -7.10
N SER A 184 -8.13 -16.07 -6.54
CA SER A 184 -8.37 -14.65 -6.24
C SER A 184 -7.32 -14.10 -5.29
N GLN A 185 -7.01 -14.81 -4.20
CA GLN A 185 -6.04 -14.38 -3.20
C GLN A 185 -4.61 -14.30 -3.75
N LEU A 186 -4.26 -15.20 -4.69
CA LEU A 186 -2.98 -15.16 -5.40
C LEU A 186 -2.84 -13.85 -6.20
N GLY A 187 -3.90 -13.43 -6.90
CA GLY A 187 -3.96 -12.14 -7.60
C GLY A 187 -3.69 -10.97 -6.66
N SER A 188 -4.47 -10.86 -5.58
CA SER A 188 -4.33 -9.77 -4.61
C SER A 188 -2.96 -9.76 -3.92
N ASN A 189 -2.41 -10.92 -3.56
CA ASN A 189 -1.16 -10.99 -2.81
C ASN A 189 0.07 -10.62 -3.65
N VAL A 190 0.11 -11.04 -4.93
CA VAL A 190 1.23 -10.72 -5.83
C VAL A 190 1.30 -9.22 -6.10
N LEU A 191 0.15 -8.56 -6.30
CA LEU A 191 0.12 -7.12 -6.55
C LEU A 191 0.24 -6.31 -5.27
N GLY A 192 -0.76 -6.42 -4.40
CA GLY A 192 -0.94 -5.52 -3.28
C GLY A 192 0.16 -5.61 -2.24
N ASN A 193 0.83 -6.76 -2.14
CA ASN A 193 1.83 -7.00 -1.10
C ASN A 193 3.24 -7.22 -1.69
N ALA A 194 3.41 -8.20 -2.57
CA ALA A 194 4.74 -8.57 -3.06
C ALA A 194 5.33 -7.49 -3.97
N LEU A 195 4.59 -7.06 -5.00
CA LEU A 195 5.07 -6.05 -5.93
C LEU A 195 5.23 -4.68 -5.26
N ALA A 196 4.26 -4.26 -4.44
CA ALA A 196 4.34 -3.02 -3.66
C ALA A 196 5.62 -3.00 -2.79
N GLY A 197 5.82 -4.03 -1.96
CA GLY A 197 7.04 -4.11 -1.14
C GLY A 197 8.32 -4.23 -1.97
N GLY A 198 8.24 -4.80 -3.18
CA GLY A 198 9.36 -4.82 -4.13
C GLY A 198 9.72 -3.45 -4.67
N ILE A 199 8.71 -2.61 -4.97
CA ILE A 199 8.91 -1.23 -5.41
C ILE A 199 9.49 -0.39 -4.28
N ASP A 200 8.94 -0.50 -3.06
CA ASP A 200 9.45 0.20 -1.88
C ASP A 200 10.92 -0.13 -1.61
N LEU A 201 11.28 -1.42 -1.57
CA LEU A 201 12.65 -1.85 -1.32
C LEU A 201 13.62 -1.44 -2.43
N ALA A 202 13.17 -1.44 -3.69
CA ALA A 202 13.97 -0.96 -4.81
C ALA A 202 14.16 0.55 -4.78
N ALA A 203 13.20 1.32 -4.26
CA ALA A 203 13.32 2.76 -4.08
C ALA A 203 14.27 3.12 -2.92
N VAL A 204 14.24 2.35 -1.82
CA VAL A 204 15.11 2.60 -0.65
C VAL A 204 16.55 2.15 -0.89
N PHE A 205 16.76 0.99 -1.53
CA PHE A 205 18.09 0.42 -1.77
C PHE A 205 18.37 0.18 -3.26
N PRO A 206 18.31 1.21 -4.13
CA PRO A 206 18.33 1.05 -5.58
C PRO A 206 19.62 0.42 -6.12
N ARG A 207 20.75 0.57 -5.41
CA ARG A 207 22.04 -0.03 -5.79
C ARG A 207 22.08 -1.55 -5.60
N TYR A 208 21.27 -2.09 -4.68
CA TYR A 208 21.34 -3.50 -4.27
C TYR A 208 20.12 -4.30 -4.72
N LEU A 209 18.95 -3.65 -4.73
CA LEU A 209 17.66 -4.27 -4.95
C LEU A 209 17.01 -3.74 -6.21
N ASN A 210 16.57 -4.67 -7.06
CA ASN A 210 15.58 -4.38 -8.08
C ASN A 210 14.20 -4.83 -7.57
N ILE A 211 13.13 -4.42 -8.26
CA ILE A 211 11.74 -4.69 -7.85
C ILE A 211 11.51 -6.19 -7.58
N ARG A 212 12.08 -7.08 -8.41
CA ARG A 212 11.93 -8.53 -8.26
C ARG A 212 12.62 -9.05 -6.99
N ARG A 213 13.87 -8.65 -6.76
CA ARG A 213 14.63 -9.03 -5.56
C ARG A 213 13.94 -8.52 -4.31
N GLY A 214 13.49 -7.26 -4.33
CA GLY A 214 12.70 -6.67 -3.25
C GLY A 214 11.43 -7.48 -2.97
N ALA A 215 10.66 -7.83 -4.00
CA ALA A 215 9.43 -8.59 -3.83
C ALA A 215 9.65 -9.98 -3.22
N TYR A 216 10.74 -10.68 -3.58
CA TYR A 216 11.12 -11.93 -2.93
C TYR A 216 11.54 -11.75 -1.47
N ILE A 217 12.27 -10.68 -1.14
CA ILE A 217 12.60 -10.36 0.25
C ILE A 217 11.32 -10.12 1.07
N THR A 218 10.40 -9.30 0.55
CA THR A 218 9.10 -9.05 1.20
C THR A 218 8.32 -10.35 1.41
N ALA A 219 8.29 -11.22 0.41
CA ALA A 219 7.65 -12.53 0.54
C ALA A 219 8.31 -13.39 1.62
N ILE A 220 9.64 -13.45 1.69
CA ILE A 220 10.39 -14.24 2.69
C ILE A 220 10.23 -13.68 4.11
N LEU A 221 10.08 -12.35 4.27
CA LEU A 221 9.85 -11.73 5.57
C LEU A 221 8.41 -11.91 6.06
N SER A 222 7.44 -12.13 5.16
CA SER A 222 6.02 -12.25 5.50
C SER A 222 5.65 -13.37 6.51
N PRO A 223 6.29 -14.56 6.54
CA PRO A 223 5.97 -15.59 7.54
C PRO A 223 6.54 -15.24 8.92
N ILE A 224 7.59 -14.40 9.01
CA ILE A 224 8.28 -14.07 10.27
C ILE A 224 7.35 -13.34 11.24
N VAL A 225 6.42 -12.54 10.72
CA VAL A 225 5.42 -11.82 11.54
C VAL A 225 4.32 -12.73 12.09
N ASN A 226 4.33 -14.04 11.78
CA ASN A 226 3.36 -15.03 12.23
C ASN A 226 1.89 -14.61 11.97
N PRO A 227 1.51 -14.34 10.71
CA PRO A 227 0.23 -13.71 10.38
C PRO A 227 -0.99 -14.53 10.84
N TRP A 228 -0.84 -15.85 10.99
CA TRP A 228 -1.91 -16.72 11.46
C TRP A 228 -2.42 -16.41 12.87
N ARG A 229 -1.62 -15.74 13.73
CA ARG A 229 -2.07 -15.31 15.06
C ARG A 229 -3.11 -14.19 15.01
N MET A 230 -3.22 -13.47 13.90
CA MET A 230 -4.12 -12.31 13.76
C MET A 230 -5.52 -12.67 13.23
N VAL A 231 -5.69 -13.86 12.64
CA VAL A 231 -6.91 -14.21 11.85
C VAL A 231 -7.96 -14.96 12.67
N ASP A 232 -7.66 -15.38 13.90
CA ASP A 232 -8.54 -16.28 14.66
C ASP A 232 -9.80 -15.62 15.26
N THR A 233 -9.95 -14.29 15.25
CA THR A 233 -11.17 -13.63 15.77
C THR A 233 -11.53 -12.37 14.97
N ALA A 234 -12.83 -12.19 14.67
CA ALA A 234 -13.36 -11.03 13.94
C ALA A 234 -12.93 -9.70 14.56
N THR A 235 -12.96 -9.65 15.90
CA THR A 235 -12.58 -8.47 16.68
C THR A 235 -11.10 -8.12 16.55
N VAL A 236 -10.22 -9.11 16.50
CA VAL A 236 -8.78 -8.89 16.26
C VAL A 236 -8.58 -8.38 14.84
N PHE A 237 -9.26 -8.98 13.85
CA PHE A 237 -9.18 -8.53 12.46
C PHE A 237 -9.61 -7.07 12.29
N ILE A 238 -10.77 -6.67 12.84
CA ILE A 238 -11.25 -5.29 12.80
C ILE A 238 -10.30 -4.35 13.55
N SER A 239 -9.76 -4.76 14.70
CA SER A 239 -8.82 -3.94 15.47
C SER A 239 -7.51 -3.71 14.72
N VAL A 240 -7.01 -4.71 13.98
CA VAL A 240 -5.83 -4.58 13.10
C VAL A 240 -6.13 -3.64 11.93
N MET A 241 -7.28 -3.80 11.25
CA MET A 241 -7.69 -2.93 10.14
C MET A 241 -7.83 -1.47 10.58
N SER A 242 -8.46 -1.24 11.74
CA SER A 242 -8.61 0.10 12.31
C SER A 242 -7.27 0.64 12.83
N GLY A 243 -6.36 -0.24 13.27
CA GLY A 243 -4.98 0.11 13.61
C GLY A 243 -4.19 0.66 12.42
N TYR A 244 -4.37 0.11 11.22
CA TYR A 244 -3.72 0.68 10.02
C TYR A 244 -4.15 2.13 9.77
N GLY A 245 -5.41 2.46 10.00
CA GLY A 245 -5.91 3.84 9.88
C GLY A 245 -5.16 4.82 10.80
N VAL A 246 -4.86 4.41 12.03
CA VAL A 246 -4.13 5.25 13.01
C VAL A 246 -2.76 5.67 12.48
N PHE A 247 -2.01 4.76 11.88
CA PHE A 247 -0.62 5.03 11.47
C PHE A 247 -0.49 5.54 10.04
N LEU A 248 -1.35 5.08 9.13
CA LEU A 248 -1.27 5.39 7.70
C LEU A 248 -2.04 6.65 7.33
N ALA A 249 -3.15 6.97 7.99
CA ALA A 249 -3.91 8.18 7.66
C ALA A 249 -3.10 9.47 7.87
N PRO A 250 -2.30 9.62 8.95
CA PRO A 250 -1.41 10.76 9.07
C PRO A 250 -0.39 10.86 7.93
N MET A 251 0.10 9.72 7.41
CA MET A 251 1.01 9.73 6.25
C MET A 251 0.30 10.26 5.01
N THR A 252 -0.92 9.77 4.73
CA THR A 252 -1.73 10.22 3.59
C THR A 252 -2.02 11.72 3.68
N GLY A 253 -2.44 12.21 4.85
CA GLY A 253 -2.73 13.63 5.09
C GLY A 253 -1.54 14.53 4.79
N MET A 254 -0.36 14.19 5.30
CA MET A 254 0.87 14.96 5.03
C MET A 254 1.28 14.90 3.57
N MET A 255 1.17 13.74 2.90
CA MET A 255 1.51 13.62 1.48
C MET A 255 0.60 14.51 0.62
N VAL A 256 -0.71 14.52 0.88
CA VAL A 256 -1.67 15.39 0.21
C VAL A 256 -1.34 16.86 0.47
N ALA A 257 -1.12 17.24 1.73
CA ALA A 257 -0.79 18.60 2.11
C ALA A 257 0.53 19.08 1.51
N SER A 258 1.55 18.21 1.53
CA SER A 258 2.84 18.46 0.91
C SER A 258 2.68 18.74 -0.59
N TYR A 259 1.94 17.91 -1.32
CA TYR A 259 1.80 18.06 -2.76
C TYR A 259 0.92 19.26 -3.15
N TYR A 260 -0.27 19.41 -2.56
CA TYR A 260 -1.24 20.42 -2.99
C TYR A 260 -1.01 21.80 -2.36
N VAL A 261 -0.58 21.87 -1.10
CA VAL A 261 -0.47 23.14 -0.37
C VAL A 261 0.95 23.68 -0.42
N VAL A 262 1.94 22.86 -0.02
CA VAL A 262 3.34 23.29 0.05
C VAL A 262 3.96 23.39 -1.35
N HIS A 263 3.87 22.32 -2.13
CA HIS A 263 4.47 22.27 -3.47
C HIS A 263 3.55 22.84 -4.56
N ARG A 264 2.27 23.11 -4.26
CA ARG A 264 1.27 23.61 -5.24
C ARG A 264 1.29 22.83 -6.55
N GLN A 265 1.42 21.51 -6.44
CA GLN A 265 1.50 20.55 -7.56
C GLN A 265 2.74 20.73 -8.47
N LYS A 266 3.77 21.45 -8.01
CA LYS A 266 5.04 21.63 -8.69
C LYS A 266 6.12 20.79 -8.00
N LEU A 267 6.62 19.75 -8.67
CA LEU A 267 7.73 18.93 -8.21
C LEU A 267 8.84 18.93 -9.24
N ASP A 268 10.08 19.20 -8.80
CA ASP A 268 11.28 18.97 -9.58
C ASP A 268 11.62 17.47 -9.57
N VAL A 269 11.42 16.78 -10.70
CA VAL A 269 11.66 15.33 -10.81
C VAL A 269 13.15 14.99 -10.69
N ASP A 270 14.04 15.82 -11.22
CA ASP A 270 15.48 15.54 -11.23
C ASP A 270 16.04 15.52 -9.80
N ASP A 271 15.58 16.47 -8.98
CA ASP A 271 16.00 16.58 -7.58
C ASP A 271 15.42 15.47 -6.68
N LEU A 272 14.34 14.79 -7.07
CA LEU A 272 13.82 13.61 -6.34
C LEU A 272 14.80 12.43 -6.36
N PHE A 273 15.66 12.33 -7.38
CA PHE A 273 16.64 11.26 -7.53
C PHE A 273 18.05 11.66 -7.07
N ARG A 274 18.23 12.85 -6.48
CA ARG A 274 19.51 13.33 -5.95
C ARG A 274 19.61 13.10 -4.45
N GLY A 275 20.43 12.14 -4.04
CA GLY A 275 20.66 11.77 -2.63
C GLY A 275 21.75 12.57 -1.91
N ASN A 276 21.92 13.86 -2.21
CA ASN A 276 22.92 14.71 -1.57
C ASN A 276 22.43 16.15 -1.37
N SER A 277 23.26 17.01 -0.76
CA SER A 277 22.91 18.39 -0.40
C SER A 277 22.59 19.33 -1.57
N SER A 278 22.79 18.91 -2.83
CA SER A 278 22.36 19.68 -3.99
C SER A 278 20.86 19.57 -4.27
N SER A 279 20.17 18.57 -3.70
CA SER A 279 18.73 18.40 -3.89
C SER A 279 17.93 19.42 -3.09
N LYS A 280 16.91 20.03 -3.73
CA LYS A 280 15.85 20.80 -3.05
C LYS A 280 15.20 20.05 -1.89
N TYR A 281 15.17 18.71 -1.97
CA TYR A 281 14.53 17.83 -0.99
C TYR A 281 15.54 17.19 -0.02
N TRP A 282 16.75 17.72 0.09
CA TRP A 282 17.72 17.23 1.06
C TRP A 282 17.41 17.64 2.51
N TYR A 283 16.74 18.77 2.72
CA TYR A 283 16.37 19.26 4.07
C TYR A 283 17.55 19.20 5.07
N SER A 284 17.32 18.71 6.29
CA SER A 284 18.33 18.54 7.33
C SER A 284 19.02 17.17 7.20
N ARG A 285 20.00 17.07 6.29
CA ARG A 285 20.79 15.84 6.05
C ARG A 285 19.96 14.64 5.55
N GLY A 286 19.05 14.90 4.63
CA GLY A 286 18.13 13.91 4.05
C GLY A 286 16.79 13.79 4.78
N ILE A 287 16.58 14.48 5.90
CA ILE A 287 15.38 14.34 6.74
C ILE A 287 14.61 15.65 6.81
N ASN A 288 13.33 15.61 6.41
CA ASN A 288 12.37 16.67 6.71
C ASN A 288 11.75 16.42 8.09
N TRP A 289 12.31 17.01 9.14
CA TRP A 289 11.83 16.85 10.52
C TRP A 289 10.36 17.25 10.73
N ARG A 290 9.79 18.07 9.84
CA ARG A 290 8.36 18.45 9.89
C ARG A 290 7.45 17.25 9.69
N ALA A 291 7.88 16.27 8.88
CA ALA A 291 7.12 15.06 8.60
C ALA A 291 6.94 14.16 9.84
N PRO A 292 7.99 13.69 10.55
CA PRO A 292 7.80 12.85 11.72
C PRO A 292 7.06 13.56 12.86
N ILE A 293 7.20 14.89 13.02
CA ILE A 293 6.42 15.64 14.03
C ILE A 293 4.94 15.67 13.66
N SER A 294 4.62 16.01 12.42
CA SER A 294 3.23 16.04 11.93
C SER A 294 2.58 14.66 11.99
N TRP A 295 3.34 13.61 11.69
CA TRP A 295 2.91 12.23 11.86
C TRP A 295 2.64 11.88 13.32
N ALA A 296 3.56 12.20 14.23
CA ALA A 296 3.41 11.91 15.65
C ALA A 296 2.18 12.60 16.27
N ILE A 297 1.87 13.83 15.83
CA ILE A 297 0.67 14.54 16.28
C ILE A 297 -0.61 13.89 15.72
N GLY A 298 -0.60 13.39 14.49
CA GLY A 298 -1.75 12.67 13.94
C GLY A 298 -1.98 11.30 14.58
N VAL A 299 -0.90 10.61 14.97
CA VAL A 299 -0.96 9.27 15.60
C VAL A 299 -1.31 9.38 17.09
N GLY A 300 -0.60 10.24 17.83
CA GLY A 300 -0.53 10.23 19.29
C GLY A 300 -1.89 10.20 19.99
N PRO A 301 -2.83 11.11 19.67
CA PRO A 301 -4.14 11.16 20.32
C PRO A 301 -5.03 9.94 20.04
N CYS A 302 -4.81 9.21 18.96
CA CYS A 302 -5.53 7.98 18.64
C CYS A 302 -4.93 6.73 19.32
N VAL A 303 -3.68 6.79 19.80
CA VAL A 303 -2.99 5.63 20.41
C VAL A 303 -3.73 5.05 21.62
N PRO A 304 -4.24 5.84 22.60
CA PRO A 304 -4.92 5.26 23.75
C PRO A 304 -6.20 4.49 23.39
N GLY A 305 -6.95 4.97 22.39
CA GLY A 305 -8.12 4.26 21.87
C GLY A 305 -7.74 2.99 21.11
N PHE A 306 -6.64 3.01 20.35
CA PHE A 306 -6.09 1.82 19.71
C PHE A 306 -5.61 0.77 20.73
N VAL A 307 -4.94 1.18 21.81
CA VAL A 307 -4.51 0.26 22.87
C VAL A 307 -5.71 -0.42 23.52
N THR A 308 -6.81 0.32 23.73
CA THR A 308 -8.06 -0.21 24.29
C THR A 308 -8.75 -1.20 23.34
N SER A 309 -8.66 -1.00 22.02
CA SER A 309 -9.26 -1.94 21.05
C SER A 309 -8.50 -3.27 20.99
N VAL A 310 -7.19 -3.25 21.23
CA VAL A 310 -6.36 -4.46 21.26
C VAL A 310 -6.34 -5.12 22.64
N ASN A 311 -6.37 -4.33 23.72
CA ASN A 311 -6.34 -4.80 25.10
C ASN A 311 -7.53 -4.22 25.88
N SER A 312 -8.57 -5.05 26.05
CA SER A 312 -9.78 -4.69 26.79
C SER A 312 -9.57 -4.44 28.28
N SER A 313 -8.38 -4.76 28.82
CA SER A 313 -8.03 -4.45 30.22
C SER A 313 -7.73 -2.97 30.44
N VAL A 314 -7.43 -2.22 29.38
CA VAL A 314 -7.19 -0.78 29.44
C VAL A 314 -8.50 -0.05 29.24
N ILE A 315 -8.90 0.77 30.21
CA ILE A 315 -10.14 1.54 30.15
C ILE A 315 -9.77 3.00 29.88
N VAL A 316 -10.35 3.57 28.83
CA VAL A 316 -10.20 4.99 28.46
C VAL A 316 -11.58 5.67 28.44
N PRO A 317 -11.64 7.00 28.65
CA PRO A 317 -12.88 7.77 28.51
C PRO A 317 -13.54 7.59 27.15
N ASP A 318 -14.87 7.69 27.11
CA ASP A 318 -15.65 7.55 25.88
C ASP A 318 -15.20 8.52 24.77
N SER A 319 -14.79 9.75 25.12
CA SER A 319 -14.26 10.72 24.16
C SER A 319 -13.01 10.24 23.40
N ILE A 320 -12.14 9.46 24.06
CA ILE A 320 -10.95 8.88 23.43
C ILE A 320 -11.36 7.72 22.49
N ARG A 321 -12.40 6.96 22.85
CA ARG A 321 -12.94 5.89 22.01
C ARG A 321 -13.57 6.47 20.76
N GLU A 322 -14.36 7.52 20.91
CA GLU A 322 -14.97 8.29 19.82
C GLU A 322 -13.92 8.93 18.89
N LEU A 323 -12.84 9.48 19.45
CA LEU A 323 -11.70 9.97 18.68
C LEU A 323 -11.02 8.84 17.88
N TYR A 324 -10.86 7.65 18.47
CA TYR A 324 -10.32 6.49 17.77
C TYR A 324 -11.28 5.99 16.68
N MET A 325 -12.59 6.07 16.88
CA MET A 325 -13.58 5.75 15.83
C MET A 325 -13.49 6.71 14.64
N THR A 326 -12.87 7.88 14.81
CA THR A 326 -12.58 8.86 13.74
C THR A 326 -11.10 8.90 13.35
N ASN A 327 -10.31 7.87 13.69
CA ASN A 327 -8.84 7.89 13.56
C ASN A 327 -8.35 8.31 12.17
N TYR A 328 -8.99 7.85 11.10
CA TYR A 328 -8.52 8.16 9.75
C TYR A 328 -8.73 9.64 9.41
N LEU A 329 -9.90 10.19 9.74
CA LEU A 329 -10.21 11.60 9.51
C LEU A 329 -9.33 12.50 10.38
N TYR A 330 -9.26 12.20 11.68
CA TYR A 330 -8.42 12.95 12.61
C TYR A 330 -6.96 12.92 12.15
N GLY A 331 -6.40 11.73 11.93
CA GLY A 331 -5.02 11.55 11.52
C GLY A 331 -4.69 12.27 10.23
N PHE A 332 -5.56 12.17 9.22
CA PHE A 332 -5.41 12.86 7.94
C PHE A 332 -5.39 14.38 8.09
N PHE A 333 -6.41 14.97 8.71
CA PHE A 333 -6.54 16.43 8.77
C PHE A 333 -5.55 17.06 9.75
N SER A 334 -5.32 16.44 10.90
CA SER A 334 -4.36 16.96 11.90
C SER A 334 -2.93 16.95 11.37
N SER A 335 -2.47 15.86 10.75
CA SER A 335 -1.12 15.79 10.20
C SER A 335 -0.95 16.73 9.00
N ALA A 336 -1.96 16.85 8.13
CA ALA A 336 -1.98 17.79 7.02
C ALA A 336 -1.83 19.23 7.52
N LEU A 337 -2.66 19.61 8.49
CA LEU A 337 -2.65 20.96 9.07
C LEU A 337 -1.32 21.27 9.75
N VAL A 338 -0.81 20.36 10.58
CA VAL A 338 0.47 20.54 11.28
C VAL A 338 1.61 20.62 10.28
N PHE A 339 1.62 19.80 9.23
CA PHE A 339 2.68 19.86 8.21
C PHE A 339 2.71 21.22 7.50
N VAL A 340 1.54 21.73 7.12
CA VAL A 340 1.41 23.07 6.52
C VAL A 340 1.82 24.16 7.50
N ALA A 341 1.38 24.07 8.75
CA ALA A 341 1.73 25.05 9.78
C ALA A 341 3.25 25.07 10.04
N LEU A 342 3.88 23.90 10.15
CA LEU A 342 5.33 23.79 10.33
C LEU A 342 6.10 24.31 9.12
N HIS A 343 5.60 24.10 7.89
CA HIS A 343 6.20 24.70 6.70
C HIS A 343 6.00 26.22 6.66
N ALA A 344 4.83 26.73 7.07
CA ALA A 344 4.57 28.17 7.11
C ALA A 344 5.43 28.89 8.16
N ILE A 345 5.62 28.31 9.34
CA ILE A 345 6.44 28.88 10.42
C ILE A 345 7.93 28.72 10.12
N PHE A 346 8.33 27.55 9.59
CA PHE A 346 9.71 27.23 9.24
C PHE A 346 9.79 26.86 7.75
N PRO A 347 9.81 27.83 6.83
CA PRO A 347 9.78 27.55 5.39
C PRO A 347 11.06 26.90 4.88
N VAL A 348 10.91 26.04 3.88
CA VAL A 348 12.03 25.51 3.08
C VAL A 348 12.21 26.42 1.88
N ARG A 349 13.08 27.43 2.03
CA ARG A 349 13.24 28.53 1.05
C ARG A 349 13.44 28.06 -0.39
N VAL A 350 14.28 27.05 -0.59
CA VAL A 350 14.58 26.53 -1.95
C VAL A 350 13.33 25.92 -2.60
N VAL A 351 12.48 25.26 -1.82
CA VAL A 351 11.20 24.73 -2.31
C VAL A 351 10.24 25.88 -2.61
N ASP A 352 10.13 26.86 -1.72
CA ASP A 352 9.23 28.01 -1.93
C ASP A 352 9.63 28.84 -3.16
N GLU A 353 10.94 29.04 -3.39
CA GLU A 353 11.48 29.70 -4.57
C GLU A 353 11.16 28.94 -5.84
N PHE A 354 11.32 27.61 -5.83
CA PHE A 354 10.95 26.75 -6.95
C PHE A 354 9.45 26.81 -7.26
N VAL A 355 8.60 26.79 -6.23
CA VAL A 355 7.15 26.85 -6.39
C VAL A 355 6.69 28.20 -6.94
N LYS A 356 7.39 29.29 -6.59
CA LYS A 356 7.13 30.65 -7.08
C LYS A 356 7.61 30.91 -8.52
N ASN A 357 8.32 29.97 -9.13
CA ASN A 357 8.77 30.07 -10.52
C ASN A 357 7.60 30.31 -11.50
N GLU A 358 7.87 30.94 -12.64
CA GLU A 358 6.91 31.40 -13.63
C GLU A 358 6.07 30.26 -14.24
N LEU A 359 6.66 29.08 -14.43
CA LEU A 359 5.96 27.91 -14.96
C LEU A 359 4.76 27.53 -14.09
N SER A 360 3.58 27.41 -14.68
CA SER A 360 2.42 26.85 -14.02
C SER A 360 2.64 25.37 -13.66
N ALA A 361 1.84 24.84 -12.74
CA ALA A 361 1.92 23.42 -12.37
C ALA A 361 1.64 22.49 -13.56
N ALA A 362 0.72 22.88 -14.46
CA ALA A 362 0.39 22.09 -15.65
C ALA A 362 1.56 22.08 -16.65
N GLU A 363 2.19 23.23 -16.90
CA GLU A 363 3.34 23.32 -17.80
C GLU A 363 4.54 22.54 -17.25
N LEU A 364 4.79 22.60 -15.94
CA LEU A 364 5.88 21.84 -15.33
C LEU A 364 5.63 20.32 -15.40
N GLN A 365 4.39 19.89 -15.16
CA GLN A 365 4.01 18.48 -15.30
C GLN A 365 4.16 18.00 -16.75
N GLN A 366 3.73 18.82 -17.71
CA GLN A 366 3.92 18.52 -19.13
C GLN A 366 5.39 18.45 -19.50
N TYR A 367 6.21 19.40 -19.05
CA TYR A 367 7.66 19.42 -19.28
C TYR A 367 8.33 18.12 -18.81
N TYR A 368 8.04 17.67 -17.59
CA TYR A 368 8.62 16.43 -17.08
C TYR A 368 8.02 15.19 -17.75
N SER A 369 6.74 15.22 -18.13
CA SER A 369 6.14 14.14 -18.93
C SER A 369 6.86 14.03 -20.27
N ASP A 370 7.05 15.12 -21.01
CA ASP A 370 7.71 15.11 -22.32
C ASP A 370 9.19 14.70 -22.20
N ARG A 371 9.85 15.07 -21.10
CA ARG A 371 11.26 14.77 -20.87
C ARG A 371 11.52 13.32 -20.45
N TRP A 372 10.64 12.74 -19.62
CA TRP A 372 10.88 11.45 -18.98
C TRP A 372 9.96 10.32 -19.44
N ASP A 373 8.81 10.62 -20.05
CA ASP A 373 7.87 9.64 -20.61
C ASP A 373 8.34 9.24 -22.02
N VAL A 374 9.54 8.65 -22.07
CA VAL A 374 10.17 8.17 -23.29
C VAL A 374 9.73 6.73 -23.57
N SER A 375 9.47 6.39 -24.83
CA SER A 375 9.10 5.02 -25.17
C SER A 375 10.21 4.02 -24.79
N LEU A 376 9.88 2.75 -24.54
CA LEU A 376 10.89 1.72 -24.25
C LEU A 376 11.97 1.60 -25.34
N ALA A 377 11.60 1.85 -26.60
CA ALA A 377 12.52 1.85 -27.74
C ALA A 377 13.48 3.05 -27.73
N GLU A 378 13.02 4.21 -27.26
CA GLU A 378 13.87 5.38 -27.06
C GLU A 378 14.73 5.23 -25.80
N SER A 379 14.23 4.59 -24.75
CA SER A 379 14.98 4.30 -23.53
C SER A 379 16.20 3.42 -23.81
N GLU A 380 16.07 2.36 -24.62
CA GLU A 380 17.22 1.52 -25.04
C GLU A 380 18.27 2.33 -25.80
N ARG A 381 17.83 3.24 -26.69
CA ARG A 381 18.74 4.15 -27.41
C ARG A 381 19.41 5.16 -26.49
N ILE A 382 18.68 5.73 -25.54
CA ILE A 382 19.20 6.68 -24.57
C ILE A 382 20.23 6.01 -23.66
N VAL A 383 19.94 4.82 -23.15
CA VAL A 383 20.89 4.04 -22.34
C VAL A 383 22.13 3.68 -23.14
N ALA A 384 21.98 3.25 -24.41
CA ALA A 384 23.11 2.98 -25.28
C ALA A 384 23.97 4.23 -25.54
N ASN A 385 23.34 5.39 -25.72
CA ASN A 385 24.03 6.67 -25.89
C ASN A 385 24.77 7.09 -24.61
N PHE A 386 24.16 6.93 -23.43
CA PHE A 386 24.81 7.22 -22.15
C PHE A 386 26.03 6.34 -21.91
N ILE A 387 25.94 5.03 -22.19
CA ILE A 387 27.09 4.10 -22.10
C ILE A 387 28.21 4.56 -23.05
N GLN A 388 27.86 4.89 -24.30
CA GLN A 388 28.84 5.44 -25.26
C GLN A 388 29.48 6.75 -24.80
N GLU A 389 28.75 7.60 -24.09
CA GLU A 389 29.25 8.88 -23.58
C GLU A 389 30.16 8.68 -22.36
N GLU A 390 29.85 7.72 -21.49
CA GLU A 390 30.72 7.28 -20.40
C GLU A 390 32.02 6.69 -20.95
N ASP A 391 31.95 5.78 -21.92
CA ASP A 391 33.12 5.17 -22.57
C ASP A 391 34.01 6.25 -23.21
N LYS A 392 33.43 7.20 -23.94
CA LYS A 392 34.17 8.34 -24.53
C LYS A 392 34.81 9.25 -23.48
N ASN A 393 34.14 9.47 -22.36
CA ASN A 393 34.69 10.27 -21.26
C ASN A 393 35.80 9.52 -20.53
N GLU A 394 35.72 8.20 -20.43
CA GLU A 394 36.75 7.35 -19.87
C GLU A 394 37.99 7.31 -20.79
N GLU A 395 37.80 7.17 -22.10
CA GLU A 395 38.86 7.30 -23.12
C GLU A 395 39.55 8.67 -23.08
N ARG A 396 38.80 9.77 -22.93
CA ARG A 396 39.40 11.10 -22.77
C ARG A 396 40.21 11.24 -21.48
N ARG A 397 39.81 10.55 -20.41
CA ARG A 397 40.55 10.54 -19.14
C ARG A 397 41.83 9.72 -19.23
N THR A 398 41.83 8.60 -19.95
CA THR A 398 43.05 7.81 -20.20
C THR A 398 44.01 8.55 -21.14
N VAL A 399 43.52 9.14 -22.23
CA VAL A 399 44.35 9.93 -23.16
C VAL A 399 44.92 11.18 -22.50
N GLY A 400 44.14 11.87 -21.65
CA GLY A 400 44.61 13.01 -20.86
C GLY A 400 45.67 12.63 -19.82
N ARG A 401 45.64 11.39 -19.31
CA ARG A 401 46.61 10.87 -18.36
C ARG A 401 47.91 10.41 -19.02
N GLU A 402 47.84 9.92 -20.26
CA GLU A 402 49.03 9.58 -21.06
C GLU A 402 49.76 10.83 -21.58
N THR A 403 49.03 11.88 -21.95
CA THR A 403 49.63 13.15 -22.39
C THR A 403 50.33 13.93 -21.26
N GLU A 404 49.90 13.76 -20.00
CA GLU A 404 50.62 14.28 -18.81
C GLU A 404 51.88 13.48 -18.43
N THR A 405 52.22 12.39 -19.14
CA THR A 405 53.46 11.61 -18.89
C THR A 405 54.56 11.86 -19.93
N GLY A 406 54.34 12.79 -20.86
CA GLY A 406 55.35 13.23 -21.83
C GLY A 406 56.31 14.30 -21.27
N PRO A 407 57.41 14.63 -22.00
CA PRO A 407 58.51 15.51 -21.55
C PRO A 407 58.09 16.93 -21.10
N GLU A 408 56.86 17.36 -21.37
CA GLU A 408 56.29 18.59 -20.83
C GLU A 408 56.02 18.53 -19.31
N ALA A 409 55.76 17.36 -18.73
CA ALA A 409 55.53 17.20 -17.30
C ALA A 409 56.81 17.36 -16.46
N GLU A 410 57.94 16.83 -16.93
CA GLU A 410 59.26 17.07 -16.32
C GLU A 410 59.62 18.56 -16.39
N THR A 411 59.28 19.24 -17.50
CA THR A 411 59.54 20.67 -17.66
C THR A 411 58.66 21.53 -16.73
N LYS A 412 57.42 21.09 -16.46
CA LYS A 412 56.49 21.76 -15.53
C LYS A 412 56.88 21.55 -14.07
N GLU A 413 57.40 20.37 -13.72
CA GLU A 413 57.89 20.07 -12.37
C GLU A 413 59.22 20.77 -12.08
N MET A 414 60.12 20.86 -13.06
CA MET A 414 61.38 21.61 -12.96
C MET A 414 61.13 23.13 -12.80
N ARG A 415 60.17 23.70 -13.53
CA ARG A 415 59.75 25.11 -13.36
C ARG A 415 59.08 25.38 -12.00
N ARG A 416 58.34 24.41 -11.43
CA ARG A 416 57.78 24.52 -10.08
C ARG A 416 58.86 24.49 -8.98
N ARG A 417 59.94 23.73 -9.16
CA ARG A 417 61.03 23.66 -8.17
C ARG A 417 61.90 24.93 -8.13
N VAL A 418 62.02 25.66 -9.25
CA VAL A 418 62.75 26.94 -9.30
C VAL A 418 61.92 28.10 -8.70
N ALA A 419 60.60 28.06 -8.77
CA ALA A 419 59.73 29.12 -8.25
C ALA A 419 59.55 29.13 -6.71
N TYR A 420 60.01 28.09 -6.00
CA TYR A 420 59.94 27.98 -4.53
C TYR A 420 61.28 28.22 -3.81
N ALA A 421 62.32 28.63 -4.55
CA ALA A 421 63.63 28.94 -3.97
C ALA A 421 63.85 30.44 -3.68
N ASP A 422 62.93 31.32 -4.10
CA ASP A 422 63.01 32.79 -3.92
C ASP A 422 61.76 33.37 -3.20
N VAL A 423 61.30 32.74 -2.11
CA VAL A 423 60.46 33.38 -1.07
C VAL A 423 60.89 32.92 0.31
#